data_AF-A0A930LQB4-F1
#
_entry.id   AF-A0A930LQB4-F1
#
_cell.length_a   1.000
_cell.length_b   1.000
_cell.length_c   1.000
_cell.angle_alpha   90.00
_cell.angle_beta   90.00
_cell.angle_gamma   90.00
#
_symmetry.space_group_name_H-M   'P 1'
#
loop_
_entity.id
_entity.type
_entity.pdbx_description
1 polymer ?
#
loop_
_entity_poly.entity_id
_entity_poly.type
_entity_poly.pdbx_seq_one_letter_code
_entity_poly.pdbx_strand_id
1 'polypeptide(L)'
;TYLGSGCTPLATVTKGEGNNVTDAYEGARVHNVIGTYLHGSLLPKNPKISDYLIEQAAKRKFGEFTPNTIDDSLVEKARASAASRPR
;
A
#
# COMPACT_ATOMS: atom_id res chain seq x y z
N THR A 1 -7.98 -15.06 -6.69
CA THR A 1 -8.94 -14.11 -6.11
C THR A 1 -9.54 -13.26 -7.21
N TYR A 2 -10.86 -13.09 -7.20
CA TYR A 2 -11.58 -12.14 -8.04
C TYR A 2 -12.21 -11.07 -7.15
N LEU A 3 -12.27 -9.83 -7.64
CA LEU A 3 -12.82 -8.73 -6.87
C LEU A 3 -14.36 -8.78 -6.88
N GLY A 4 -14.96 -8.63 -5.69
CA GLY A 4 -16.40 -8.45 -5.56
C GLY A 4 -16.86 -7.06 -6.04
N SER A 5 -18.17 -6.92 -6.24
CA SER A 5 -18.77 -5.63 -6.61
C SER A 5 -18.41 -4.53 -5.61
N GLY A 6 -18.02 -3.35 -6.11
CA GLY A 6 -17.63 -2.21 -5.28
C GLY A 6 -16.16 -2.21 -4.81
N CYS A 7 -15.40 -3.28 -5.09
CA CYS A 7 -13.96 -3.32 -4.87
C CYS A 7 -13.20 -2.80 -6.10
N THR A 8 -12.11 -2.08 -5.87
CA THR A 8 -11.14 -1.72 -6.91
C THR A 8 -9.81 -2.43 -6.66
N PRO A 9 -9.03 -2.74 -7.71
CA PRO A 9 -7.70 -3.30 -7.53
C PRO A 9 -6.78 -2.32 -6.81
N LEU A 10 -5.87 -2.83 -5.97
CA LEU A 10 -4.89 -2.00 -5.25
C LEU A 10 -3.80 -1.50 -6.19
N ALA A 11 -3.30 -2.39 -7.06
CA ALA A 11 -2.21 -2.09 -7.98
C ALA A 11 -2.33 -2.87 -9.30
N THR A 12 -1.57 -2.41 -10.31
CA THR A 12 -1.30 -3.19 -11.52
C THR A 12 -0.03 -4.00 -11.31
N VAL A 13 -0.03 -5.25 -11.74
CA VAL A 13 1.11 -6.16 -11.64
C VAL A 13 2.10 -5.85 -12.75
N THR A 14 3.34 -5.56 -12.37
CA THR A 14 4.47 -5.41 -13.31
C THR A 14 5.35 -6.66 -13.37
N LYS A 15 5.33 -7.50 -12.34
CA LYS A 15 6.08 -8.76 -12.27
C LYS A 15 5.44 -9.72 -11.26
N GLY A 16 5.31 -10.99 -11.64
CA GLY A 16 4.73 -12.06 -10.82
C GLY A 16 3.25 -12.28 -11.08
N GLU A 17 2.62 -13.07 -10.21
CA GLU A 17 1.18 -13.35 -10.25
C GLU A 17 0.42 -12.35 -9.38
N GLY A 18 -0.69 -11.83 -9.88
CA GLY A 18 -1.56 -10.91 -9.17
C GLY A 18 -2.60 -11.63 -8.30
N ASN A 19 -3.79 -11.05 -8.26
CA ASN A 19 -4.96 -11.66 -7.64
C ASN A 19 -5.31 -13.01 -8.26
N ASN A 20 -5.14 -13.16 -9.58
CA ASN A 20 -5.41 -14.38 -10.34
C ASN A 20 -4.51 -14.43 -11.59
N VAL A 21 -4.60 -15.51 -12.36
CA VAL A 21 -3.76 -15.76 -13.54
C VAL A 21 -4.21 -15.04 -14.81
N THR A 22 -5.41 -14.43 -14.81
CA THR A 22 -5.99 -13.79 -16.00
C THR A 22 -5.89 -12.27 -15.97
N ASP A 23 -5.90 -11.68 -14.77
CA ASP A 23 -5.92 -10.24 -14.56
C ASP A 23 -4.52 -9.71 -14.22
N ALA A 24 -4.18 -8.55 -14.78
CA ALA A 24 -2.93 -7.85 -14.47
C ALA A 24 -3.02 -7.03 -13.17
N TYR A 25 -3.81 -7.45 -12.18
CA TYR A 25 -4.11 -6.67 -10.98
C TYR A 25 -3.76 -7.40 -9.69
N GLU A 26 -3.30 -6.64 -8.70
CA GLU A 26 -2.98 -7.11 -7.35
C GLU A 26 -3.86 -6.41 -6.33
N GLY A 27 -4.28 -7.17 -5.32
CA GLY A 27 -4.92 -6.67 -4.12
C GLY A 27 -6.32 -6.12 -4.38
N ALA A 28 -6.91 -5.60 -3.32
CA ALA A 28 -8.23 -5.02 -3.31
C ALA A 28 -8.24 -3.80 -2.40
N ARG A 29 -9.03 -2.79 -2.77
CA ARG A 29 -9.37 -1.67 -1.92
C ARG A 29 -10.87 -1.44 -1.92
N VAL A 30 -11.40 -1.22 -0.72
CA VAL A 30 -12.76 -0.72 -0.50
C VAL A 30 -12.68 0.34 0.58
N HIS A 31 -13.04 1.58 0.26
CA HIS A 31 -12.86 2.72 1.15
C HIS A 31 -11.40 2.82 1.66
N ASN A 32 -11.20 2.66 2.99
CA ASN A 32 -9.91 2.69 3.67
C ASN A 32 -9.37 1.29 3.99
N VAL A 33 -10.05 0.23 3.54
CA VAL A 33 -9.61 -1.16 3.71
C VAL A 33 -8.75 -1.54 2.52
N ILE A 34 -7.55 -2.07 2.80
CA ILE A 34 -6.60 -2.57 1.81
C ILE A 34 -6.35 -4.05 2.10
N GLY A 35 -6.60 -4.90 1.11
CA GLY A 35 -6.20 -6.30 1.11
C GLY A 35 -5.13 -6.53 0.04
N THR A 36 -4.03 -7.20 0.39
CA THR A 36 -2.91 -7.44 -0.54
C THR A 36 -2.22 -8.75 -0.21
N TYR A 37 -1.75 -9.44 -1.26
CA TYR A 37 -0.92 -10.65 -1.17
C TYR A 37 0.58 -10.33 -1.19
N LEU A 38 0.96 -9.05 -1.18
CA LEU A 38 2.35 -8.65 -1.10
C LEU A 38 2.97 -9.14 0.22
N HIS A 39 3.84 -10.13 0.12
CA HIS A 39 4.55 -10.71 1.25
C HIS A 39 5.76 -9.86 1.70
N GLY A 40 6.07 -9.94 2.99
CA GLY A 40 7.15 -9.20 3.65
C GLY A 40 6.68 -7.88 4.28
N SER A 41 7.63 -7.02 4.67
CA SER A 41 7.33 -5.73 5.33
C SER A 41 6.71 -4.72 4.35
N LEU A 42 5.40 -4.82 4.11
CA LEU A 42 4.64 -3.99 3.17
C LEU A 42 4.82 -2.49 3.43
N LEU A 43 4.64 -2.07 4.68
CA LEU A 43 4.61 -0.65 5.06
C LEU A 43 5.97 0.05 4.85
N PRO A 44 7.11 -0.48 5.33
CA PRO A 44 8.43 0.09 5.01
C PRO A 44 8.77 0.06 3.51
N LYS A 45 8.31 -0.95 2.76
CA LYS A 45 8.54 -1.04 1.30
C LYS A 45 7.67 -0.06 0.52
N ASN A 46 6.57 0.40 1.11
CA ASN A 46 5.60 1.29 0.47
C ASN A 46 5.20 2.42 1.43
N PRO A 47 6.10 3.39 1.70
CA PRO A 47 5.84 4.49 2.63
C PRO A 47 4.53 5.24 2.37
N LYS A 48 4.20 5.46 1.09
CA LYS A 48 2.92 6.09 0.69
C LYS A 48 1.67 5.35 1.18
N ILE A 49 1.71 4.02 1.30
CA ILE A 49 0.60 3.25 1.90
C ILE A 49 0.54 3.51 3.39
N SER A 50 1.69 3.57 4.07
CA SER A 50 1.79 3.90 5.49
C SER A 50 1.23 5.31 5.76
N ASP A 51 1.64 6.29 4.96
CA ASP A 51 1.18 7.68 5.07
C ASP A 51 -0.33 7.77 4.85
N TYR A 52 -0.85 7.08 3.83
CA TYR A 52 -2.28 6.99 3.58
C TYR A 52 -3.04 6.44 4.80
N LEU A 53 -2.56 5.33 5.39
CA LEU A 53 -3.24 4.71 6.54
C LEU A 53 -3.21 5.64 7.76
N ILE A 54 -2.08 6.30 8.03
CA ILE A 54 -1.93 7.26 9.12
C ILE A 54 -2.83 8.48 8.91
N GLU A 55 -2.84 9.04 7.70
CA GLU A 55 -3.69 10.18 7.32
C GLU A 55 -5.18 9.83 7.49
N GLN A 56 -5.63 8.68 6.98
CA GLN A 56 -7.03 8.26 7.13
C GLN A 56 -7.40 8.02 8.60
N ALA A 57 -6.50 7.46 9.40
CA ALA A 57 -6.71 7.29 10.84
C ALA A 57 -6.79 8.63 11.57
N ALA A 58 -5.90 9.58 11.23
CA ALA A 58 -5.90 10.92 11.80
C ALA A 58 -7.18 11.69 11.43
N LYS A 59 -7.57 11.72 10.15
CA LYS A 59 -8.83 12.34 9.71
C LYS A 59 -10.05 11.74 10.40
N ARG A 60 -10.10 10.41 10.55
CA ARG A 60 -11.21 9.75 11.27
C ARG A 60 -11.27 10.16 12.74
N LYS A 61 -10.12 10.35 13.40
CA LYS A 61 -10.06 10.67 14.82
C LYS A 61 -10.24 12.16 15.12
N PHE A 62 -9.70 13.03 14.28
CA PHE A 62 -9.57 14.46 14.53
C PHE A 62 -10.36 15.33 13.55
N GLY A 63 -11.05 14.74 12.56
CA GLY A 63 -11.84 15.42 11.54
C GLY A 63 -11.00 15.80 10.31
N GLU A 64 -9.89 16.50 10.52
CA GLU A 64 -8.98 16.93 9.47
C GLU A 64 -7.54 16.52 9.76
N PHE A 65 -6.73 16.46 8.70
CA PHE A 65 -5.29 16.22 8.80
C PHE A 65 -4.60 16.90 7.63
N THR A 66 -3.66 17.80 7.95
CA THR A 66 -2.81 18.47 6.98
C THR A 66 -1.37 18.02 7.26
N PRO A 67 -0.77 17.17 6.41
CA PRO A 67 0.61 16.75 6.59
C PRO A 67 1.55 17.93 6.37
N ASN A 68 2.56 18.04 7.22
CA ASN A 68 3.71 18.90 6.95
C ASN A 68 4.67 18.18 6.01
N THR A 69 5.43 18.93 5.22
CA THR A 69 6.57 18.37 4.49
C THR A 69 7.67 18.00 5.48
N ILE A 70 8.08 16.73 5.48
CA ILE A 70 9.15 16.18 6.33
C ILE A 70 10.26 15.67 5.40
N ASP A 71 11.50 15.62 5.90
CA ASP A 71 12.60 15.00 5.17
C ASP A 71 12.41 13.47 5.10
N ASP A 72 12.14 12.96 3.90
CA ASP A 72 11.97 11.54 3.62
C ASP A 72 13.29 10.77 3.43
N SER A 73 14.46 11.41 3.65
CA SER A 73 15.76 10.76 3.42
C SER A 73 15.94 9.43 4.17
N LEU A 74 15.43 9.33 5.40
CA LEU A 74 15.45 8.08 6.19
C LEU A 74 14.43 7.07 5.68
N VAL A 75 13.26 7.54 5.26
CA VAL A 75 12.19 6.71 4.71
C VAL A 75 12.64 6.03 3.41
N GLU A 76 13.30 6.78 2.52
CA GLU A 76 13.84 6.25 1.28
C GLU A 76 14.99 5.26 1.52
N LYS A 77 15.86 5.52 2.51
CA LYS A 77 16.89 4.54 2.92
C LYS A 77 16.26 3.26 3.47
N ALA A 78 15.24 3.38 4.32
CA ALA A 78 14.53 2.24 4.88
C ALA A 78 13.82 1.44 3.78
N ARG A 79 13.18 2.13 2.83
CA ARG A 79 12.54 1.53 1.66
C ARG A 79 13.54 0.76 0.80
N ALA A 80 14.67 1.37 0.46
CA ALA A 80 15.73 0.74 -0.32
C ALA A 80 16.30 -0.51 0.40
N SER A 81 16.54 -0.41 1.71
CA SER A 81 16.97 -1.54 2.53
C SER A 81 15.92 -2.66 2.58
N ALA A 82 14.64 -2.32 2.74
CA ALA A 82 13.58 -3.31 2.78
C ALA A 82 13.39 -3.97 1.40
N ALA A 83 13.53 -3.23 0.31
CA ALA A 83 13.39 -3.72 -1.05
C ALA A 83 14.51 -4.69 -1.47
N SER A 84 15.72 -4.53 -0.93
CA SER A 84 16.86 -5.41 -1.22
C SER A 84 16.87 -6.72 -0.44
N ARG A 85 16.01 -6.86 0.59
CA ARG A 85 15.92 -8.11 1.35
C ARG A 85 15.36 -9.24 0.47
N PRO A 86 15.96 -10.44 0.52
CA PRO A 86 15.44 -11.60 -0.18
C PRO A 86 13.98 -11.88 0.25
N ARG A 87 13.18 -12.38 -0.71
CA ARG A 87 11.80 -12.80 -0.45
C ARG A 87 11.76 -14.07 0.36
#